data_AF-A0A960S197-F1
#
_entry.id   AF-A0A960S197-F1
#
_cell.length_a   1.000
_cell.length_b   1.000
_cell.length_c   1.000
_cell.angle_alpha   90.00
_cell.angle_beta   90.00
_cell.angle_gamma   90.00
#
_symmetry.space_group_name_H-M   'P 1'
#
loop_
_entity.id
_entity.type
_entity.pdbx_description
1 polymer ?
#
loop_
_entity_poly.entity_id
_entity_poly.type
_entity_poly.pdbx_seq_one_letter_code
_entity_poly.pdbx_strand_id
1 'polypeptide(L)'
;MKKKSFAQSVEISTTNLWKILKGITRPSLRTAQKIEEFTEGRVSMQELLFRKPSVKSKSHLSTEKRISDLEKRIKKLESLVHGE
;
A
#
# COMPACT_ATOMS: atom_id res chain seq x y z
N MET A 1 -25.57 -17.58 -10.37
CA MET A 1 -25.51 -16.10 -10.46
C MET A 1 -24.13 -15.69 -10.95
N LYS A 2 -24.01 -14.94 -12.07
CA LYS A 2 -22.72 -14.42 -12.52
C LYS A 2 -22.27 -13.34 -11.53
N LYS A 3 -21.13 -13.55 -10.84
CA LYS A 3 -20.52 -12.54 -9.99
C LYS A 3 -20.17 -11.33 -10.88
N LYS A 4 -20.80 -10.19 -10.66
CA LYS A 4 -20.43 -8.94 -11.36
C LYS A 4 -18.99 -8.61 -11.01
N SER A 5 -18.20 -8.16 -11.99
CA SER A 5 -16.82 -7.77 -11.70
C SER A 5 -16.82 -6.53 -10.79
N PHE A 6 -15.77 -6.37 -9.99
CA PHE A 6 -15.63 -5.21 -9.11
C PHE A 6 -15.78 -3.89 -9.89
N ALA A 7 -15.12 -3.78 -11.04
CA ALA A 7 -15.22 -2.64 -11.94
C ALA A 7 -16.66 -2.35 -12.41
N GLN A 8 -17.45 -3.40 -12.72
CA GLN A 8 -18.87 -3.24 -13.05
C GLN A 8 -19.69 -2.76 -11.85
N SER A 9 -19.37 -3.24 -10.64
CA SER A 9 -20.10 -2.86 -9.42
C SER A 9 -19.87 -1.39 -9.05
N VAL A 10 -18.67 -0.87 -9.31
CA VAL A 10 -18.34 0.55 -9.10
C VAL A 10 -18.62 1.43 -10.33
N GLU A 11 -19.22 0.87 -11.39
CA GLU A 11 -19.58 1.55 -12.65
C GLU A 11 -18.39 2.26 -13.34
N ILE A 12 -17.20 1.66 -13.35
CA ILE A 12 -16.02 2.21 -14.04
C ILE A 12 -15.31 1.14 -14.86
N SER A 13 -14.49 1.56 -15.82
CA SER A 13 -13.65 0.63 -16.58
C SER A 13 -12.60 -0.01 -15.67
N THR A 14 -12.22 -1.26 -15.97
CA THR A 14 -11.16 -2.00 -15.27
C THR A 14 -9.84 -1.23 -15.29
N THR A 15 -9.51 -0.57 -16.41
CA THR A 15 -8.33 0.28 -16.55
C THR A 15 -8.37 1.49 -15.62
N ASN A 16 -9.50 2.19 -15.52
CA ASN A 16 -9.61 3.35 -14.62
C ASN A 16 -9.56 2.93 -13.17
N LEU A 17 -10.22 1.82 -12.82
CA LEU A 17 -10.13 1.24 -11.47
C LEU A 17 -8.67 0.95 -11.11
N TRP A 18 -7.91 0.32 -12.01
CA TRP A 18 -6.49 0.05 -11.78
C TRP A 18 -5.69 1.33 -11.56
N LYS A 19 -5.91 2.37 -12.38
CA LYS A 19 -5.26 3.68 -12.20
C LYS A 19 -5.59 4.32 -10.85
N ILE A 20 -6.84 4.22 -10.41
CA ILE A 20 -7.30 4.72 -9.11
C ILE A 20 -6.59 3.98 -7.97
N LEU A 21 -6.59 2.65 -7.98
CA LEU A 21 -5.94 1.84 -6.94
C LEU A 21 -4.42 2.05 -6.88
N LYS A 22 -3.78 2.31 -8.03
CA LYS A 22 -2.36 2.66 -8.09
C LYS A 22 -2.07 4.12 -7.70
N GLY A 23 -3.10 4.93 -7.41
CA GLY A 23 -2.94 6.35 -7.09
C GLY A 23 -2.49 7.21 -8.28
N ILE A 24 -2.63 6.71 -9.51
CA ILE A 24 -2.30 7.43 -10.75
C ILE A 24 -3.38 8.46 -11.06
N THR A 25 -4.64 8.12 -10.77
CA THR A 25 -5.79 8.99 -11.06
C THR A 25 -6.66 9.11 -9.82
N ARG A 26 -7.02 10.34 -9.48
CA ARG A 26 -7.96 10.59 -8.39
C ARG A 26 -9.39 10.27 -8.85
N PRO A 27 -10.14 9.40 -8.15
CA PRO A 27 -11.53 9.11 -8.48
C PRO A 27 -12.46 10.28 -8.15
N SER A 28 -13.67 10.25 -8.71
CA SER A 28 -14.77 11.12 -8.22
C SER A 28 -15.20 10.72 -6.81
N LEU A 29 -15.88 11.62 -6.09
CA LEU A 29 -16.43 11.32 -4.77
C LEU A 29 -17.36 10.08 -4.80
N ARG A 30 -18.28 10.05 -5.78
CA ARG A 30 -19.22 8.94 -5.98
C ARG A 30 -18.50 7.61 -6.25
N THR A 31 -17.44 7.64 -7.06
CA THR A 31 -16.63 6.44 -7.35
C THR A 31 -15.89 5.96 -6.10
N ALA A 32 -15.30 6.88 -5.34
CA ALA A 32 -14.55 6.54 -4.13
C ALA A 32 -15.45 5.94 -3.05
N GLN A 33 -16.65 6.51 -2.85
CA GLN A 33 -17.65 5.97 -1.93
C GLN A 33 -18.06 4.54 -2.31
N LYS A 34 -18.35 4.28 -3.59
CA LYS A 34 -18.69 2.91 -4.03
C LYS A 34 -17.56 1.92 -3.85
N ILE A 35 -16.31 2.35 -4.02
CA ILE A 35 -15.14 1.50 -3.78
C ILE A 35 -15.04 1.17 -2.29
N GLU A 36 -15.24 2.14 -1.42
CA GLU A 36 -15.25 1.95 0.03
C GLU A 36 -16.37 1.00 0.48
N GLU A 37 -17.59 1.20 -0.01
CA GLU A 37 -18.75 0.33 0.24
C GLU A 37 -18.48 -1.10 -0.22
N PHE A 38 -17.96 -1.29 -1.44
CA PHE A 38 -17.69 -2.62 -1.98
C PHE A 38 -16.52 -3.33 -1.28
N THR A 39 -15.56 -2.57 -0.77
CA THR A 39 -14.39 -3.11 -0.06
C THR A 39 -14.60 -3.21 1.45
N GLU A 40 -15.80 -2.90 1.93
CA GLU A 40 -16.17 -2.91 3.36
C GLU A 40 -15.17 -2.08 4.20
N GLY A 41 -14.78 -0.91 3.69
CA GLY A 41 -13.84 -0.01 4.37
C GLY A 41 -12.37 -0.41 4.31
N ARG A 42 -12.00 -1.52 3.65
CA ARG A 42 -10.57 -1.88 3.44
C ARG A 42 -9.83 -0.85 2.62
N VAL A 43 -10.52 -0.16 1.71
CA VAL A 43 -10.01 0.99 0.97
C VAL A 43 -10.90 2.18 1.28
N SER A 44 -10.38 3.15 2.04
CA SER A 44 -11.19 4.31 2.44
C SER A 44 -11.33 5.34 1.33
N MET A 45 -12.47 6.03 1.28
CA MET A 45 -12.66 7.15 0.35
C MET A 45 -11.62 8.25 0.60
N GLN A 46 -11.28 8.49 1.88
CA GLN A 46 -10.30 9.51 2.25
C GLN A 46 -8.91 9.18 1.68
N GLU A 47 -8.49 7.92 1.75
CA GLU A 47 -7.24 7.48 1.13
C GLU A 47 -7.28 7.70 -0.38
N LEU A 48 -8.36 7.31 -1.06
CA LEU A 48 -8.46 7.43 -2.52
C LEU A 48 -8.46 8.87 -3.02
N LEU A 49 -9.11 9.78 -2.29
CA LEU A 49 -9.23 11.18 -2.69
C LEU A 49 -8.01 11.99 -2.29
N PHE A 50 -7.49 11.78 -1.08
CA PHE A 50 -6.45 12.62 -0.50
C PHE A 50 -5.08 11.94 -0.44
N ARG A 51 -4.91 10.77 -1.09
CA ARG A 51 -3.58 10.21 -1.30
C ARG A 51 -2.71 11.26 -1.97
N LYS A 52 -1.76 11.81 -1.20
CA LYS A 52 -0.62 12.46 -1.81
C LYS A 52 0.04 11.39 -2.68
N PRO A 53 0.34 11.65 -3.96
CA PRO A 53 1.05 10.70 -4.79
C PRO A 53 2.29 10.31 -4.00
N SER A 54 2.36 9.06 -3.56
CA SER A 54 3.53 8.58 -2.85
C SER A 54 4.65 8.61 -3.88
N VAL A 55 5.44 9.68 -3.88
CA VAL A 55 6.78 9.67 -4.45
C VAL A 55 7.38 8.38 -3.95
N LYS A 56 7.59 7.40 -4.85
CA LYS A 56 7.98 6.03 -4.51
C LYS A 56 9.00 6.09 -3.37
N SER A 57 8.55 5.86 -2.14
CA SER A 57 9.45 5.98 -1.02
C SER A 57 10.41 4.84 -1.22
N LYS A 58 11.69 5.15 -1.39
CA LYS A 58 12.81 4.20 -1.34
C LYS A 58 12.92 3.58 0.07
N SER A 59 11.82 3.40 0.81
CA SER A 59 11.82 2.95 2.19
C SER A 59 12.15 1.47 2.32
N HIS A 60 11.89 0.65 1.29
CA HIS A 60 12.28 -0.77 1.31
C HIS A 60 13.80 -0.95 1.42
N LEU A 61 14.57 -0.12 0.69
CA LEU A 61 16.03 -0.06 0.77
C LEU A 61 16.54 0.44 2.13
N SER A 62 15.74 1.19 2.88
CA SER A 62 16.10 1.69 4.22
C SER A 62 15.91 0.62 5.29
N THR A 63 14.87 -0.19 5.20
CA THR A 63 14.63 -1.30 6.14
C THR A 63 15.67 -2.41 6.02
N GLU A 64 16.02 -2.83 4.79
CA GLU A 64 17.02 -3.88 4.60
C GLU A 64 18.42 -3.46 5.07
N LYS A 65 18.81 -2.20 4.80
CA LYS A 65 20.05 -1.63 5.35
C LYS A 65 20.06 -1.56 6.87
N ARG A 66 18.92 -1.19 7.49
CA ARG A 66 18.80 -1.13 8.95
C ARG A 66 18.86 -2.52 9.58
N ILE A 67 18.24 -3.53 8.96
CA ILE A 67 18.33 -4.92 9.43
C ILE A 67 19.78 -5.41 9.37
N SER A 68 20.47 -5.20 8.25
CA SER A 68 21.88 -5.60 8.11
C SER A 68 22.81 -4.90 9.11
N ASP A 69 22.57 -3.62 9.42
CA ASP A 69 23.34 -2.90 10.45
C ASP A 69 23.08 -3.47 11.85
N LEU A 70 21.83 -3.79 12.17
CA LEU A 70 21.46 -4.38 13.45
C LEU A 70 22.03 -5.79 13.63
N GLU A 71 21.99 -6.63 12.59
CA GLU A 71 22.61 -7.97 12.60
C GLU A 71 24.12 -7.91 12.87
N LYS A 72 24.82 -6.97 12.22
CA LYS A 72 26.26 -6.76 12.48
C LYS A 72 26.54 -6.33 13.92
N ARG A 73 25.71 -5.45 14.47
CA ARG A 73 25.84 -4.97 15.86
C ARG A 73 25.55 -6.08 16.86
N ILE A 74 24.55 -6.92 16.61
CA ILE A 74 24.25 -8.10 17.43
C ILE A 74 25.44 -9.05 17.44
N LYS A 75 25.98 -9.41 16.26
CA LYS A 75 27.15 -10.30 16.18
C LYS A 75 28.36 -9.77 16.94
N LYS A 76 28.58 -8.44 16.91
CA LYS A 76 29.65 -7.80 17.68
C LYS A 76 29.41 -7.88 19.18
N LEU A 77 28.18 -7.69 19.63
CA LEU A 77 27.81 -7.81 21.04
C LEU A 77 27.92 -9.26 21.53
N GLU A 78 27.47 -10.23 20.74
CA GLU A 78 27.60 -11.65 21.06
C GLU A 78 29.06 -12.06 21.21
N SER A 79 29.95 -11.54 20.35
CA SER A 79 31.39 -11.80 20.42
C SER A 79 32.07 -11.17 21.64
N LEU A 80 31.52 -10.06 22.16
CA LEU A 80 32.00 -9.42 23.40
C LEU A 80 31.45 -10.10 24.65
N VAL A 81 30.31 -10.80 24.53
CA VAL A 81 29.67 -11.52 25.64
C VAL A 81 30.15 -12.97 25.74
N HIS A 82 30.60 -13.59 24.65
CA HIS A 82 31.11 -14.97 24.60
C HIS A 82 32.63 -15.08 24.42
N GLY A 83 33.35 -13.95 24.45
CA GLY A 83 34.81 -13.93 24.45
C GLY A 83 35.36 -13.98 25.88
N GLU A 84 35.47 -15.20 26.42
CA GLU A 84 36.55 -15.57 27.36
C GLU A 84 37.74 -16.12 26.56
#